data_AF-A0A072NTA3-F1
#
_entry.id   AF-A0A072NTA3-F1
#
_cell.length_a   1.000
_cell.length_b   1.000
_cell.length_c   1.000
_cell.angle_alpha   90.00
_cell.angle_beta   90.00
_cell.angle_gamma   90.00
#
_symmetry.space_group_name_H-M   'P 1'
#
loop_
_entity.id
_entity.type
_entity.pdbx_description
1 polymer ?
#
loop_
_entity_poly.entity_id
_entity_poly.type
_entity_poly.pdbx_seq_one_letter_code
_entity_poly.pdbx_strand_id
1 'polypeptide(L)' 'MQRIVKFFRDVVREMKKVSWPKKKELTKYTITTIVTVTFVALFFTVVDMGISSLIRLILG' A
#
# COMPACT_ATOMS: atom_id res chain seq x y z
N MET A 1 -17.46 -25.17 -23.17
CA MET A 1 -16.17 -24.45 -23.03
C MET A 1 -15.97 -23.27 -23.99
N GLN A 2 -16.24 -23.40 -25.30
CA GLN A 2 -15.97 -22.35 -26.31
C GLN A 2 -16.58 -20.96 -26.00
N ARG A 3 -17.79 -20.89 -25.42
CA ARG A 3 -18.47 -19.63 -25.07
C ARG A 3 -17.80 -18.87 -23.92
N ILE A 4 -17.26 -19.58 -22.93
CA ILE A 4 -16.60 -18.99 -21.75
C ILE A 4 -15.28 -18.33 -22.17
N VAL A 5 -14.49 -19.01 -23.00
CA VAL A 5 -13.23 -18.45 -23.54
C VAL A 5 -13.50 -17.17 -24.35
N LYS A 6 -14.58 -17.16 -25.14
CA LYS A 6 -15.00 -15.98 -25.91
C LYS A 6 -15.40 -14.81 -24.99
N PHE A 7 -16.18 -15.09 -23.95
CA PHE A 7 -16.57 -14.10 -22.94
C PHE A 7 -15.37 -13.46 -22.22
N PHE A 8 -14.41 -14.26 -21.74
CA PHE A 8 -13.19 -13.73 -21.12
C PHE A 8 -12.36 -12.88 -22.10
N ARG A 9 -12.31 -13.28 -23.38
CA ARG A 9 -11.61 -12.50 -24.41
C ARG A 9 -12.29 -11.15 -24.64
N ASP A 10 -13.61 -11.09 -24.64
CA ASP A 10 -14.38 -9.85 -24.79
C ASP A 10 -14.24 -8.96 -23.55
N VAL A 11 -14.24 -9.53 -22.34
CA VAL A 11 -13.97 -8.81 -21.08
C VAL A 11 -12.57 -8.19 -21.05
N VAL A 12 -11.54 -8.95 -21.42
CA VAL A 12 -10.17 -8.42 -21.52
C VAL A 12 -10.07 -7.30 -22.55
N ARG A 13 -10.84 -7.39 -23.65
CA ARG A 13 -10.88 -6.37 -24.68
C ARG A 13 -11.53 -5.08 -24.20
N GLU A 14 -12.57 -5.16 -23.38
CA GLU A 14 -13.21 -4.00 -22.75
C GLU A 14 -12.35 -3.40 -21.63
N MET A 15 -11.70 -4.24 -20.82
CA MET A 15 -10.75 -3.82 -19.79
C MET A 15 -9.55 -3.04 -20.35
N LYS A 16 -9.16 -3.30 -21.59
CA LYS A 16 -8.11 -2.52 -22.29
C LYS A 16 -8.58 -1.14 -22.75
N LYS A 17 -9.90 -0.92 -22.90
CA LYS A 17 -10.47 0.40 -23.20
C LYS A 17 -10.60 1.27 -21.95
N VAL A 18 -10.66 0.66 -20.77
CA VAL A 18 -10.59 1.37 -19.50
C VAL A 18 -9.22 2.02 -19.37
N SER A 19 -9.22 3.32 -19.06
CA SER A 19 -8.01 4.12 -18.88
C SER A 19 -7.26 3.65 -17.63
N TRP A 20 -6.38 2.66 -17.78
CA TRP A 20 -5.48 2.27 -16.71
C TRP A 20 -4.47 3.39 -16.43
N PRO A 21 -4.21 3.67 -15.14
CA PRO A 21 -3.23 4.69 -14.74
C PRO A 21 -1.85 4.38 -15.35
N LYS A 22 -1.14 5.43 -15.75
CA LYS A 22 0.21 5.30 -16.32
C LYS A 22 1.14 4.73 -15.27
N LYS A 23 1.98 3.76 -15.66
CA LYS A 23 2.97 3.10 -14.77
C LYS A 23 3.81 4.08 -13.94
N LYS A 24 4.11 5.26 -14.50
CA LYS A 24 4.86 6.33 -13.81
C LYS A 24 4.13 6.93 -12.60
N GLU A 25 2.82 7.10 -12.71
CA GLU A 25 2.00 7.64 -11.61
C GLU A 25 1.90 6.61 -10.49
N LEU A 26 1.68 5.35 -10.83
CA LEU A 26 1.67 4.24 -9.87
C LEU A 26 2.97 4.18 -9.06
N THR A 27 4.13 4.29 -9.71
CA THR A 27 5.42 4.32 -9.01
C THR A 27 5.54 5.52 -8.07
N LYS A 28 5.10 6.71 -8.50
CA LYS A 28 5.14 7.91 -7.64
C LYS A 28 4.24 7.76 -6.41
N TYR A 29 3.04 7.21 -6.57
CA TYR A 29 2.13 6.94 -5.45
C TYR A 29 2.73 5.90 -4.50
N THR A 30 3.28 4.79 -5.01
CA THR A 30 3.93 3.77 -4.17
C THR A 30 5.11 4.34 -3.38
N ILE A 31 5.96 5.17 -4.01
CA ILE A 31 7.10 5.81 -3.32
C ILE A 31 6.58 6.74 -2.21
N THR A 32 5.57 7.55 -2.50
CA THR A 32 4.97 8.47 -1.52
C THR A 32 4.44 7.68 -0.31
N THR A 33 3.69 6.60 -0.56
CA THR A 33 3.17 5.74 0.50
C THR A 33 4.29 5.11 1.33
N ILE A 34 5.35 4.58 0.71
CA ILE A 34 6.50 4.01 1.42
C ILE A 34 7.13 5.05 2.34
N VAL A 35 7.37 6.26 1.85
CA VAL A 35 7.94 7.35 2.66
C VAL A 35 7.06 7.66 3.87
N THR A 36 5.74 7.77 3.67
CA THR A 36 4.81 8.05 4.79
C THR A 36 4.78 6.93 5.83
N VAL A 37 4.80 5.67 5.39
CA VAL A 37 4.77 4.51 6.30
C VAL A 37 6.08 4.41 7.07
N THR A 38 7.23 4.62 6.41
CA THR A 38 8.54 4.64 7.08
C THR A 38 8.61 5.74 8.14
N PHE A 39 8.12 6.95 7.84
CA PHE A 39 8.08 8.05 8.80
C PHE A 39 7.24 7.70 10.04
N VAL A 40 6.02 7.17 9.83
CA VAL A 40 5.12 6.77 10.92
C VAL A 40 5.72 5.61 11.74
N ALA A 41 6.37 4.64 11.09
CA ALA A 41 7.03 3.54 11.78
C ALA A 41 8.18 4.01 12.69
N LEU A 42 8.99 4.97 12.22
CA LEU A 42 10.04 5.58 13.04
C LEU A 42 9.45 6.33 14.24
N PHE A 43 8.36 7.08 14.03
CA PHE A 43 7.67 7.76 15.12
C PHE A 43 7.18 6.78 16.19
N PHE A 44 6.49 5.69 15.79
CA PHE A 44 6.06 4.67 16.74
C PHE A 44 7.22 4.03 17.48
N THR A 45 8.34 3.75 16.81
CA THR A 45 9.54 3.21 17.47
C THR A 45 10.02 4.10 18.61
N VAL A 46 10.07 5.42 18.40
CA VAL A 46 10.47 6.37 19.44
C VAL A 46 9.44 6.44 20.56
N VAL A 47 8.15 6.48 20.22
CA VAL A 47 7.05 6.55 21.19
C VAL A 47 7.01 5.30 22.06
N ASP A 48 7.15 4.12 21.48
CA ASP A 48 7.14 2.85 22.21
C ASP A 48 8.32 2.76 23.18
N MET A 49 9.51 3.23 22.78
CA MET A 49 10.67 3.33 23.67
C MET A 49 10.43 4.34 24.81
N GLY A 50 9.82 5.49 24.51
CA GLY A 50 9.47 6.51 25.49
C GLY A 50 8.47 5.98 26.52
N ILE A 51 7.37 5.38 26.06
CA ILE A 51 6.34 4.78 26.90
C ILE A 51 6.92 3.62 27.71
N SER A 52 7.72 2.73 27.12
CA SER A 52 8.34 1.61 27.83
C SER A 52 9.25 2.09 28.97
N SER A 53 10.01 3.16 28.74
CA SER A 53 10.85 3.78 29.76
C SER A 53 10.02 4.41 30.88
N LEU A 54 8.93 5.10 30.52
CA LEU A 54 8.04 5.76 31.47
C LEU A 54 7.29 4.75 32.35
N ILE A 55 6.82 3.66 31.76
CA ILE A 55 6.17 2.54 32.46
C ILE A 55 7.16 1.87 33.42
N ARG A 56 8.41 1.65 33.02
CA ARG A 56 9.45 1.09 33.91
C ARG A 56 9.78 1.99 35.09
N LEU A 57 9.68 3.32 34.93
CA LEU A 57 9.91 4.28 36.02
C LEU A 57 8.76 4.32 37.04
N ILE A 58 7.54 3.96 36.61
CA ILE A 58 6.34 3.98 37.47
C ILE A 58 6.11 2.62 38.14
N LEU A 59 6.41 1.51 37.45
CA LEU A 59 6.23 0.13 37.96
C LEU A 59 7.49 -0.47 38.61
N GLY A 60 8.66 0.13 38.38
CA GLY A 60 9.88 -0.14 39.12
C GLY A 60 9.98 0.76 40.34
#